data_AF-A0A0R0JDY5-F1
#
_entry.id   AF-A0A0R0JDY5-F1
#
_cell.length_a   1.000
_cell.length_b   1.000
_cell.length_c   1.000
_cell.angle_alpha   90.00
_cell.angle_beta   90.00
_cell.angle_gamma   90.00
#
_symmetry.space_group_name_H-M   'P 1'
#
loop_
_entity.id
_entity.type
_entity.pdbx_description
1 polymer ?
#
loop_
_entity_poly.entity_id
_entity_poly.type
_entity_poly.pdbx_seq_one_letter_code
_entity_poly.pdbx_strand_id
1 'polypeptide(L)'
;MVLRFVGRDETFDIITPWGLIGLVLIDMVSESLIEEAKLECVNMPRYGLTAKKVKQLIGAEGSFTLEKLETFKSRWDDGLKENGNGDFVLDTNVRAKFIAKYVRATTEPFMTARFGEGIIDELFPKYRNKVAELLEEVILEHAYLVMFMTKK
;
A
#
# COMPACT_ATOMS: atom_id res chain seq x y z
N MET A 1 16.71 -16.03 10.53
CA MET A 1 16.26 -14.86 9.74
C MET A 1 14.78 -14.64 10.01
N VAL A 2 14.37 -13.42 10.35
CA VAL A 2 12.96 -13.04 10.48
C VAL A 2 12.66 -12.03 9.37
N LEU A 3 11.63 -12.28 8.55
CA LEU A 3 11.18 -11.36 7.51
C LEU A 3 9.74 -10.97 7.74
N ARG A 4 9.42 -9.69 7.52
CA ARG A 4 8.06 -9.14 7.48
C ARG A 4 7.88 -8.29 6.24
N PHE A 5 6.80 -8.52 5.50
CA PHE A 5 6.43 -7.68 4.35
C PHE A 5 4.92 -7.70 4.14
N VAL A 6 4.44 -6.69 3.40
CA VAL A 6 3.06 -6.62 2.93
C VAL A 6 2.90 -7.62 1.78
N GLY A 7 1.92 -8.50 1.89
CA GLY A 7 1.55 -9.42 0.82
C GLY A 7 0.11 -9.23 0.38
N ARG A 8 -0.54 -10.34 0.06
CA ARG A 8 -1.98 -10.40 -0.20
C ARG A 8 -2.57 -11.56 0.58
N ASP A 9 -3.81 -11.39 1.02
CA ASP A 9 -4.63 -12.52 1.40
C ASP A 9 -5.14 -13.24 0.14
N GLU A 10 -5.87 -14.34 0.33
CA GLU A 10 -6.45 -15.10 -0.79
C GLU A 10 -7.70 -14.43 -1.36
N THR A 11 -8.27 -13.47 -0.63
CA THR A 11 -9.28 -12.57 -1.15
C THR A 11 -8.59 -11.60 -2.10
N PHE A 12 -9.01 -11.56 -3.35
CA PHE A 12 -8.38 -10.76 -4.40
C PHE A 12 -8.65 -9.25 -4.23
N ASP A 13 -8.67 -8.74 -3.01
CA ASP A 13 -8.98 -7.35 -2.73
C ASP A 13 -7.98 -6.46 -3.46
N ILE A 14 -8.52 -5.72 -4.42
CA ILE A 14 -7.77 -4.91 -5.39
C ILE A 14 -7.23 -3.64 -4.71
N ILE A 15 -7.88 -3.23 -3.61
CA ILE A 15 -7.65 -1.95 -2.95
C ILE A 15 -6.42 -2.08 -2.03
N THR A 16 -5.33 -1.48 -2.47
CA THR A 16 -4.10 -1.29 -1.68
C THR A 16 -3.78 0.20 -1.66
N PRO A 17 -3.03 0.72 -0.66
CA PRO A 17 -2.75 2.15 -0.60
C PRO A 17 -1.99 2.61 -1.85
N TRP A 18 -1.13 1.76 -2.40
CA TRP A 18 -0.40 2.09 -3.62
C TRP A 18 -1.20 1.84 -4.89
N GLY A 19 -2.12 0.88 -4.90
CA GLY A 19 -3.04 0.67 -6.01
C GLY A 19 -4.00 1.84 -6.18
N LEU A 20 -4.39 2.48 -5.09
CA LEU A 20 -5.25 3.66 -5.10
C LEU A 20 -4.62 4.86 -5.84
N ILE A 21 -3.29 4.95 -5.91
CA ILE A 21 -2.62 5.95 -6.76
C ILE A 21 -3.03 5.79 -8.22
N GLY A 22 -3.16 4.55 -8.71
CA GLY A 22 -3.59 4.29 -10.08
C GLY A 22 -4.97 4.87 -10.38
N LEU A 23 -5.91 4.75 -9.44
CA LEU A 23 -7.25 5.34 -9.57
C LEU A 23 -7.19 6.87 -9.62
N VAL A 24 -6.37 7.50 -8.77
CA VAL A 24 -6.20 8.96 -8.77
C VAL A 24 -5.55 9.43 -10.07
N LEU A 25 -4.59 8.69 -10.60
CA LEU A 25 -3.97 9.03 -11.89
C LEU A 25 -4.98 8.92 -13.05
N ILE A 26 -5.89 7.95 -13.03
CA ILE A 26 -6.99 7.85 -14.00
C ILE A 26 -7.90 9.09 -13.91
N ASP A 27 -8.26 9.51 -12.69
CA ASP A 27 -9.04 10.73 -12.47
C ASP A 27 -8.28 11.95 -13.02
N MET A 28 -6.96 12.05 -12.82
CA MET A 28 -6.12 13.13 -13.36
C MET A 28 -5.96 13.13 -14.88
N VAL A 29 -5.98 11.97 -15.55
CA VAL A 29 -6.05 11.89 -17.03
C VAL A 29 -7.38 12.48 -17.51
N SER A 30 -8.47 12.11 -16.85
CA SER A 30 -9.82 12.59 -17.20
C SER A 30 -9.95 14.11 -17.04
N GLU A 31 -9.20 14.70 -16.10
CA GLU A 31 -9.09 16.14 -15.89
C GLU A 31 -8.03 16.84 -16.78
N SER A 32 -7.38 16.12 -17.70
CA SER A 32 -6.30 16.64 -18.56
C SER A 32 -5.07 17.18 -17.82
N LEU A 33 -4.83 16.72 -16.59
CA LEU A 33 -3.64 17.09 -15.80
C LEU A 33 -2.40 16.26 -16.17
N ILE A 34 -2.62 15.04 -16.68
CA ILE A 34 -1.57 14.16 -17.17
C ILE A 34 -2.00 13.53 -18.51
N GLU A 35 -1.02 13.26 -19.38
CA GLU A 35 -1.24 12.56 -20.64
C GLU A 35 -1.53 11.07 -20.38
N GLU A 36 -2.55 10.53 -21.05
CA GLU A 36 -2.91 9.10 -20.97
C GLU A 36 -1.72 8.18 -21.30
N ALA A 37 -0.93 8.53 -22.32
CA ALA A 37 0.27 7.78 -22.70
C ALA A 37 1.31 7.66 -21.57
N LYS A 38 1.40 8.67 -20.68
CA LYS A 38 2.28 8.59 -19.51
C LYS A 38 1.73 7.62 -18.47
N LEU A 39 0.41 7.58 -18.27
CA LEU A 39 -0.23 6.63 -17.37
C LEU A 39 -0.01 5.19 -17.84
N GLU A 40 -0.20 4.90 -19.13
CA GLU A 40 0.02 3.56 -19.71
C GLU A 40 1.45 3.03 -19.51
N CYS A 41 2.43 3.93 -19.45
CA CYS A 41 3.84 3.59 -19.24
C CYS A 41 4.22 3.39 -17.77
N VAL A 42 3.32 3.68 -16.81
CA VAL A 42 3.63 3.66 -15.38
C VAL A 42 3.09 2.39 -14.73
N ASN A 43 4.03 1.54 -14.30
CA ASN A 43 3.75 0.38 -13.46
C ASN A 43 4.47 0.50 -12.13
N MET A 44 3.71 0.41 -11.03
CA MET A 44 4.26 0.45 -9.68
C MET A 44 5.14 -0.78 -9.42
N PRO A 45 6.41 -0.62 -9.02
CA PRO A 45 7.34 -1.73 -8.78
C PRO A 45 7.07 -2.37 -7.41
N ARG A 46 5.83 -2.83 -7.18
CA ARG A 46 5.40 -3.52 -5.97
C ARG A 46 4.65 -4.80 -6.30
N TYR A 47 4.96 -5.84 -5.55
CA TYR A 47 4.26 -7.10 -5.65
C TYR A 47 3.97 -7.66 -4.26
N GLY A 48 2.69 -7.96 -4.01
CA GLY A 48 2.24 -8.63 -2.79
C GLY A 48 2.02 -10.11 -3.08
N LEU A 49 2.81 -10.97 -2.43
CA LEU A 49 2.67 -12.43 -2.55
C LEU A 49 1.65 -12.97 -1.53
N THR A 50 0.98 -14.05 -1.91
CA THR A 50 0.21 -14.87 -0.95
C THR A 50 1.14 -15.80 -0.18
N ALA A 51 0.73 -16.19 1.03
CA ALA A 51 1.50 -17.12 1.86
C ALA A 51 1.83 -18.43 1.13
N LYS A 52 0.89 -18.93 0.32
CA LYS A 52 1.08 -20.11 -0.53
C LYS A 52 2.25 -19.92 -1.50
N LYS A 53 2.29 -18.81 -2.24
CA LYS A 53 3.37 -18.55 -3.21
C LYS A 53 4.71 -18.35 -2.52
N VAL A 54 4.73 -17.72 -1.34
CA VAL A 54 5.96 -17.56 -0.54
C VAL A 54 6.53 -18.91 -0.13
N LYS A 55 5.70 -19.83 0.39
CA LYS A 55 6.14 -21.19 0.73
C LYS A 55 6.74 -21.92 -0.48
N GLN A 56 6.09 -21.81 -1.64
CA GLN A 56 6.56 -22.42 -2.88
C GLN A 56 7.92 -21.86 -3.32
N LEU A 57 8.09 -20.54 -3.27
CA LEU A 57 9.36 -19.89 -3.65
C LEU A 57 10.51 -20.28 -2.73
N ILE A 58 10.30 -20.29 -1.41
CA ILE A 58 11.35 -20.68 -0.45
C ILE A 58 11.73 -22.14 -0.65
N GLY A 59 10.73 -23.01 -0.85
CA GLY A 59 10.97 -24.43 -1.13
C GLY A 59 11.74 -24.65 -2.43
N ALA A 60 11.43 -23.88 -3.48
CA ALA A 60 12.10 -23.96 -4.78
C ALA A 60 13.53 -23.40 -4.73
N GLU A 61 13.78 -22.34 -3.96
CA GLU A 61 15.13 -21.76 -3.80
C GLU A 61 16.03 -22.69 -2.97
N GLY A 62 15.52 -23.25 -1.87
CA GLY A 62 16.13 -24.38 -1.19
C GLY A 62 17.23 -24.08 -0.17
N SER A 63 17.75 -22.84 -0.06
CA SER A 63 18.82 -22.48 0.90
C SER A 63 18.33 -22.31 2.34
N PHE A 64 17.03 -22.15 2.54
CA PHE A 64 16.43 -21.90 3.84
C PHE A 64 15.42 -22.98 4.23
N THR A 65 15.36 -23.27 5.53
CA THR A 65 14.27 -24.02 6.15
C THR A 65 13.26 -23.01 6.68
N LEU A 66 12.00 -23.14 6.26
CA LEU A 66 10.90 -22.31 6.75
C LEU A 66 10.36 -22.91 8.05
N GLU A 67 10.74 -22.32 9.18
CA GLU A 67 10.34 -22.75 10.52
C GLU A 67 8.92 -22.32 10.85
N LYS A 68 8.56 -21.08 10.50
CA LYS A 68 7.25 -20.50 10.77
C LYS A 68 6.86 -19.52 9.67
N LEU A 69 5.60 -19.54 9.27
CA LEU A 69 4.97 -18.51 8.44
C LEU A 69 3.60 -18.18 9.01
N GLU A 70 3.42 -16.93 9.41
CA GLU A 70 2.17 -16.37 9.92
C GLU A 70 1.69 -15.23 9.04
N THR A 71 0.37 -15.09 8.99
CA THR A 71 -0.31 -13.99 8.30
C THR A 71 -1.18 -13.26 9.29
N PHE A 72 -1.22 -11.94 9.23
CA PHE A 72 -2.16 -11.14 10.01
C PHE A 72 -2.58 -9.89 9.24
N LYS A 73 -3.71 -9.31 9.63
CA LYS A 73 -4.23 -8.06 9.09
C LYS A 73 -3.95 -6.90 10.05
N SER A 74 -3.76 -5.71 9.49
CA SER A 74 -3.55 -4.47 10.25
C SER A 74 -4.07 -3.31 9.43
N ARG A 75 -4.80 -2.37 10.04
CA ARG A 75 -5.43 -1.26 9.32
C ARG A 75 -4.37 -0.35 8.73
N TRP A 76 -4.73 0.33 7.63
CA TRP A 76 -3.83 1.29 6.98
C TRP A 76 -3.43 2.45 7.89
N ASP A 77 -4.21 2.70 8.93
CA ASP A 77 -4.04 3.77 9.90
C ASP A 77 -3.64 3.29 11.31
N ASP A 78 -3.27 2.02 11.51
CA ASP A 78 -2.85 1.50 12.82
C ASP A 78 -1.63 2.23 13.42
N GLY A 79 -0.86 2.94 12.60
CA GLY A 79 0.29 3.75 13.05
C GLY A 79 -0.11 5.12 13.62
N LEU A 80 -1.37 5.54 13.50
CA LEU A 80 -1.88 6.70 14.23
C LEU A 80 -2.00 6.33 15.70
N LYS A 81 -1.20 6.99 16.54
CA LYS A 81 -1.34 6.86 17.99
C LYS A 81 -2.78 7.22 18.37
N GLU A 82 -3.41 6.33 19.11
CA GLU A 82 -4.60 6.64 19.90
C GLU A 82 -4.35 7.98 20.61
N ASN A 83 -5.30 8.90 20.51
CA ASN A 83 -5.34 10.01 21.46
C ASN A 83 -5.19 9.37 22.84
N GLY A 84 -4.38 9.92 23.76
CA GLY A 84 -3.82 9.25 24.96
C GLY A 84 -4.78 8.55 25.94
N ASN A 85 -6.04 8.41 25.56
CA ASN A 85 -7.16 7.72 26.14
C ASN A 85 -7.35 6.29 25.59
N GLY A 86 -6.61 5.88 24.56
CA GLY A 86 -6.77 4.55 23.94
C GLY A 86 -7.90 4.46 22.91
N ASP A 87 -8.50 5.60 22.55
CA ASP A 87 -9.57 5.65 21.56
C ASP A 87 -9.00 5.86 20.15
N PHE A 88 -9.54 5.09 19.20
CA PHE A 88 -9.26 5.27 17.78
C PHE A 88 -9.49 6.73 17.36
N VAL A 89 -8.61 7.26 16.52
CA VAL A 89 -8.85 8.55 15.87
C VAL A 89 -10.08 8.39 14.98
N LEU A 90 -11.22 8.91 15.44
CA LEU A 90 -12.49 8.80 14.69
C LEU A 90 -12.53 9.72 13.46
N ASP A 91 -11.71 10.77 13.44
CA ASP A 91 -11.69 11.75 12.35
C ASP A 91 -11.10 11.15 11.07
N THR A 92 -11.98 10.87 10.09
CA THR A 92 -11.63 10.36 8.76
C THR A 92 -10.58 11.21 8.05
N ASN A 93 -10.64 12.53 8.18
CA ASN A 93 -9.67 13.44 7.56
C ASN A 93 -8.27 13.27 8.17
N VAL A 94 -8.17 13.11 9.50
CA VAL A 94 -6.88 12.84 10.17
C VAL A 94 -6.30 11.50 9.71
N ARG A 95 -7.14 10.46 9.64
CA ARG A 95 -6.77 9.12 9.18
C ARG A 95 -6.30 9.13 7.72
N ALA A 96 -7.08 9.75 6.83
CA ALA A 96 -6.74 9.88 5.42
C ALA A 96 -5.45 10.69 5.21
N LYS A 97 -5.24 11.76 5.98
CA LYS A 97 -4.01 12.56 5.93
C LYS A 97 -2.78 11.76 6.37
N PHE A 98 -2.91 10.95 7.42
CA PHE A 98 -1.83 10.06 7.84
C PHE A 98 -1.47 9.06 6.75
N ILE A 99 -2.48 8.42 6.15
CA ILE A 99 -2.29 7.47 5.05
C ILE A 99 -1.61 8.12 3.86
N ALA A 100 -2.13 9.26 3.40
CA ALA A 100 -1.55 10.02 2.30
C ALA A 100 -0.09 10.39 2.56
N LYS A 101 0.28 10.70 3.80
CA LYS A 101 1.65 11.09 4.16
C LYS A 101 2.65 9.94 3.99
N TYR A 102 2.37 8.75 4.50
CA TYR A 102 3.33 7.64 4.34
C TYR A 102 3.32 7.08 2.91
N VAL A 103 2.18 7.16 2.21
CA VAL A 103 2.14 6.79 0.79
C VAL A 103 2.97 7.76 -0.02
N ARG A 104 2.84 9.09 0.21
CA ARG A 104 3.69 10.13 -0.39
C ARG A 104 5.17 9.86 -0.14
N ALA A 105 5.56 9.67 1.11
CA ALA A 105 6.96 9.40 1.47
C ALA A 105 7.56 8.18 0.73
N THR A 106 6.75 7.17 0.38
CA THR A 106 7.21 5.95 -0.30
C THR A 106 7.00 5.93 -1.81
N THR A 107 6.43 6.99 -2.40
CA THR A 107 6.09 7.01 -3.84
C THR A 107 6.49 8.28 -4.56
N GLU A 108 6.59 9.41 -3.86
CA GLU A 108 6.89 10.71 -4.44
C GLU A 108 8.13 10.68 -5.34
N PRO A 109 9.29 10.12 -4.94
CA PRO A 109 10.45 10.06 -5.84
C PRO A 109 10.17 9.34 -7.17
N PHE A 110 9.38 8.26 -7.12
CA PHE A 110 9.00 7.53 -8.33
C PHE A 110 8.00 8.32 -9.18
N MET A 111 7.01 8.97 -8.56
CA MET A 111 6.03 9.78 -9.28
C MET A 111 6.69 11.01 -9.91
N THR A 112 7.60 11.67 -9.20
CA THR A 112 8.38 12.80 -9.72
C THR A 112 9.22 12.38 -10.92
N ALA A 113 9.88 11.22 -10.85
CA ALA A 113 10.66 10.71 -11.96
C ALA A 113 9.82 10.37 -13.21
N ARG A 114 8.54 10.03 -13.06
CA ARG A 114 7.66 9.62 -14.16
C ARG A 114 6.84 10.76 -14.75
N PHE A 115 6.40 11.70 -13.92
CA PHE A 115 5.46 12.74 -14.32
C PHE A 115 5.99 14.16 -14.12
N GLY A 116 7.11 14.32 -13.42
CA GLY A 116 7.67 15.62 -13.03
C GLY A 116 7.15 16.13 -11.68
N GLU A 117 7.79 17.17 -11.13
CA GLU A 117 7.41 17.75 -9.83
C GLU A 117 6.04 18.43 -9.87
N GLY A 118 5.65 18.99 -11.03
CA GLY A 118 4.43 19.79 -11.16
C GLY A 118 3.12 19.06 -10.86
N ILE A 119 3.11 17.72 -10.89
CA ILE A 119 1.89 16.94 -10.60
C ILE A 119 1.75 16.53 -9.13
N ILE A 120 2.84 16.61 -8.36
CA ILE A 120 2.92 15.97 -7.04
C ILE A 120 1.99 16.67 -6.05
N ASP A 121 1.93 17.99 -6.13
CA ASP A 121 1.10 18.81 -5.26
C ASP A 121 -0.40 18.71 -5.58
N GLU A 122 -0.77 18.23 -6.78
CA GLU A 122 -2.15 17.89 -7.14
C GLU A 122 -2.50 16.43 -6.80
N LEU A 123 -1.56 15.51 -7.01
CA LEU A 123 -1.76 14.07 -6.84
C LEU A 123 -2.11 13.71 -5.39
N PHE A 124 -1.34 14.17 -4.41
CA PHE A 124 -1.51 13.72 -3.03
C PHE A 124 -2.73 14.29 -2.29
N PRO A 125 -3.18 15.53 -2.55
CA PRO A 125 -4.48 15.99 -2.08
C PRO A 125 -5.65 15.17 -2.65
N LYS A 126 -5.65 14.88 -3.96
CA LYS A 126 -6.67 14.01 -4.58
C LYS A 126 -6.64 12.60 -3.99
N TYR A 127 -5.43 12.04 -3.81
CA TYR A 127 -5.24 10.76 -3.14
C TYR A 127 -5.81 10.75 -1.72
N ARG A 128 -5.54 11.79 -0.92
CA ARG A 128 -6.09 11.92 0.44
C ARG A 128 -7.62 11.92 0.41
N ASN A 129 -8.23 12.68 -0.50
CA ASN A 129 -9.69 12.76 -0.59
C ASN A 129 -10.28 11.38 -0.95
N LYS A 130 -9.68 10.66 -1.91
CA LYS A 130 -10.08 9.30 -2.27
C LYS A 130 -9.97 8.31 -1.10
N VAL A 131 -8.91 8.43 -0.29
CA VAL A 131 -8.78 7.63 0.94
C VAL A 131 -9.87 7.97 1.93
N ALA A 132 -10.22 9.24 2.11
CA ALA A 132 -11.27 9.66 3.03
C ALA A 132 -12.63 9.06 2.62
N GLU A 133 -12.98 9.12 1.34
CA GLU A 133 -14.19 8.49 0.79
C GLU A 133 -14.21 6.97 1.08
N LEU A 134 -13.12 6.25 0.77
CA LEU A 134 -13.05 4.81 1.00
C LEU A 134 -13.12 4.43 2.49
N LEU A 135 -12.58 5.26 3.38
CA LEU A 135 -12.61 5.02 4.82
C LEU A 135 -14.02 5.11 5.43
N GLU A 136 -14.98 5.74 4.74
CA GLU A 136 -16.38 5.80 5.15
C GLU A 136 -17.15 4.53 4.73
N GLU A 137 -16.68 3.83 3.69
CA GLU A 137 -17.37 2.68 3.12
C GLU A 137 -16.80 1.34 3.59
N VAL A 138 -15.48 1.23 3.76
CA VAL A 138 -14.79 -0.04 3.99
C VAL A 138 -13.68 0.06 5.03
N ILE A 139 -13.43 -1.06 5.71
CA ILE A 139 -12.26 -1.21 6.59
C ILE A 139 -11.04 -1.51 5.70
N LEU A 140 -10.09 -0.57 5.66
CA LEU A 140 -8.88 -0.68 4.85
C LEU A 140 -7.74 -1.34 5.64
N GLU A 141 -7.33 -2.54 5.23
CA GLU A 141 -6.30 -3.33 5.90
C GLU A 141 -5.15 -3.73 4.98
N HIS A 142 -3.99 -3.93 5.58
CA HIS A 142 -2.85 -4.61 4.99
C HIS A 142 -2.85 -6.07 5.40
N ALA A 143 -2.58 -6.97 4.46
CA ALA A 143 -2.16 -8.33 4.79
C ALA A 143 -0.64 -8.36 4.98
N TYR A 144 -0.19 -8.70 6.18
CA TYR A 144 1.22 -8.90 6.50
C TYR A 144 1.56 -10.38 6.55
N LEU A 145 2.74 -10.71 6.05
CA LEU A 145 3.37 -12.01 6.25
C LEU A 145 4.57 -11.84 7.16
N VAL A 146 4.68 -12.71 8.15
CA VAL A 146 5.86 -12.83 9.01
C VAL A 146 6.37 -14.24 8.91
N MET A 147 7.65 -14.38 8.57
CA MET A 147 8.29 -15.67 8.51
C MET A 147 9.56 -15.71 9.35
N PHE A 148 9.78 -16.87 9.94
CA PHE A 148 11.03 -17.26 10.57
C PHE A 148 11.65 -18.38 9.75
N MET A 149 12.90 -18.17 9.34
CA MET A 149 13.66 -19.08 8.52
C MET A 149 15.06 -19.28 9.07
N THR A 150 15.58 -20.49 8.98
CA THR A 150 16.96 -20.83 9.29
C THR A 150 17.70 -21.13 7.99
N LYS A 151 18.97 -20.73 7.91
CA LYS A 151 19.82 -21.14 6.79
C LYS A 151 20.11 -22.63 6.97
N LYS A 152 20.02 -23.40 5.89
CA LYS A 152 20.45 -24.80 5.88
C LYS A 152 21.96 -24.92 5.95
#